data_AF-A0A7X3DKX3-F1
#
_entry.id   AF-A0A7X3DKX3-F1
#
_cell.length_a   1.000
_cell.length_b   1.000
_cell.length_c   1.000
_cell.angle_alpha   90.00
_cell.angle_beta   90.00
_cell.angle_gamma   90.00
#
_symmetry.space_group_name_H-M   'P 1'
#
loop_
_entity.id
_entity.type
_entity.pdbx_description
1 polymer ?
#
loop_
_entity_poly.entity_id
_entity_poly.type
_entity_poly.pdbx_seq_one_letter_code
_entity_poly.pdbx_strand_id
1 'polypeptide(L)'
;MFQICMLKPQTESEIRSRQEIGRGLRLCVNQEGERMDESVLGGAVQELNKLTLITDMEFGRLQRPCSRGWRPLPPPRTVEPGLFAGRLLTGTTGARVRVTRELAEEICAALRKQGYVKDRVLTGSFFADRDRGAVRLGGSLQDLSAAVAQVLSGVYTPHPAENAHGGNVTARADPEKLQTEAFRSLWARVGPKSFYTVSFDTRELIGNVIQALDAHLQVTPVSVRTVYGEQATQLQSREQLLQGRAFRRRESRVQAAGPPAPGGVRYDLVGRLVEETGLTRTTAAAILQGIAPETFAMFRLNPEDFLLQASRLINREKAAAVVRHITYHRLDASYDAALFTNAVRRGRLGCTAVPAAHSISDYVICDTDRERAFAEALEASEAVRLYVRLPKSFFIPTPVGRYTPDWAIALRDRAGDPVYFVAETSGKAPQPQGVEAAKLQCACAHFAAVSGGEVMCGAVRDLDELLRIVG
;
A
#
# COMPACT_ATOMS: atom_id res chain seq x y z
N MET A 1 -19.35 4.36 -18.80
CA MET A 1 -18.88 5.10 -20.00
C MET A 1 -17.36 5.15 -19.90
N PHE A 2 -16.66 4.45 -20.80
CA PHE A 2 -15.20 4.29 -20.75
C PHE A 2 -14.45 5.09 -21.83
N GLN A 3 -15.20 5.74 -22.72
CA GLN A 3 -14.65 6.53 -23.81
C GLN A 3 -15.44 7.83 -23.93
N ILE A 4 -14.74 8.95 -24.05
CA ILE A 4 -15.31 10.26 -24.36
C ILE A 4 -14.62 10.76 -25.61
N CYS A 5 -15.39 10.99 -26.67
CA CYS A 5 -14.93 11.62 -27.89
C CYS A 5 -15.35 13.09 -27.89
N MET A 6 -14.36 13.98 -27.84
CA MET A 6 -14.56 15.43 -27.90
C MET A 6 -14.35 15.90 -29.34
N LEU A 7 -15.44 16.07 -30.07
CA LEU A 7 -15.43 16.56 -31.47
C LEU A 7 -15.45 18.09 -31.58
N LYS A 8 -15.61 18.82 -30.47
CA LYS A 8 -15.64 20.29 -30.44
C LYS A 8 -14.31 20.87 -29.95
N PRO A 9 -13.80 21.96 -30.54
CA PRO A 9 -12.62 22.68 -30.04
C PRO A 9 -12.86 23.15 -28.61
N GLN A 10 -11.90 22.87 -27.73
CA GLN A 10 -11.96 23.20 -26.30
C GLN A 10 -11.38 24.60 -26.06
N THR A 11 -11.99 25.64 -26.65
CA THR A 11 -11.56 27.04 -26.49
C THR A 11 -12.44 27.89 -25.58
N GLU A 12 -13.63 27.42 -25.17
CA GLU A 12 -14.62 28.34 -24.55
C GLU A 12 -14.86 28.19 -23.04
N SER A 13 -14.56 27.07 -22.36
CA SER A 13 -14.67 27.02 -20.88
C SER A 13 -14.10 25.75 -20.24
N GLU A 14 -13.08 25.89 -19.39
CA GLU A 14 -12.51 24.79 -18.59
C GLU A 14 -13.55 24.12 -17.65
N ILE A 15 -14.54 24.88 -17.17
CA ILE A 15 -15.57 24.38 -16.25
C ILE A 15 -16.45 23.33 -16.93
N ARG A 16 -16.82 23.59 -18.19
CA ARG A 16 -17.67 22.69 -18.98
C ARG A 16 -16.94 21.39 -19.29
N SER A 17 -15.68 21.45 -19.70
CA SER A 17 -14.86 20.27 -19.95
C SER A 17 -14.68 19.40 -18.70
N ARG A 18 -14.54 20.02 -17.53
CA ARG A 18 -14.46 19.31 -16.24
C ARG A 18 -15.76 18.57 -15.91
N GLN A 19 -16.91 19.18 -16.21
CA GLN A 19 -18.20 18.51 -16.03
C GLN A 19 -18.40 17.37 -17.04
N GLU A 20 -17.98 17.55 -18.29
CA GLU A 20 -18.07 16.54 -19.35
C GLU A 20 -17.18 15.32 -19.03
N ILE A 21 -15.91 15.54 -18.66
CA ILE A 21 -14.97 14.47 -18.25
C ILE A 21 -15.41 13.86 -16.91
N GLY A 22 -15.88 14.66 -15.97
CA GLY A 22 -16.32 14.21 -14.64
C GLY A 22 -17.46 13.18 -14.69
N ARG A 23 -18.26 13.17 -15.77
CA ARG A 23 -19.28 12.13 -16.00
C ARG A 23 -18.67 10.76 -16.29
N GLY A 24 -17.47 10.70 -16.86
CA GLY A 24 -16.75 9.47 -17.18
C GLY A 24 -15.82 8.95 -16.08
N LEU A 25 -15.59 9.73 -15.01
CA LEU A 25 -14.67 9.36 -13.91
C LEU A 25 -15.31 8.51 -12.80
N ARG A 26 -16.57 8.09 -12.96
CA ARG A 26 -17.25 7.22 -12.00
C ARG A 26 -16.79 5.77 -12.18
N LEU A 27 -16.62 5.04 -11.08
CA LEU A 27 -16.40 3.59 -11.13
C LEU A 27 -17.56 2.90 -11.86
N CYS A 28 -17.22 1.94 -12.70
CA CYS A 28 -18.21 1.15 -13.43
C CYS A 28 -18.95 0.18 -12.51
N VAL A 29 -20.02 -0.40 -13.03
CA VAL A 29 -20.85 -1.40 -12.34
C VAL A 29 -20.95 -2.67 -13.19
N ASN A 30 -21.11 -3.82 -12.55
CA ASN A 30 -21.42 -5.10 -13.23
C ASN A 30 -22.91 -5.18 -13.64
N GLN A 31 -23.34 -6.31 -14.21
CA GLN A 31 -24.71 -6.50 -14.69
C GLN A 31 -25.73 -6.51 -13.53
N GLU A 32 -25.26 -6.83 -12.34
CA GLU A 32 -26.01 -6.89 -11.08
C GLU A 32 -26.10 -5.52 -10.39
N GLY A 33 -25.45 -4.49 -10.95
CA GLY A 33 -25.45 -3.12 -10.42
C GLY A 33 -24.46 -2.88 -9.27
N GLU A 34 -23.60 -3.84 -8.96
CA GLU A 34 -22.53 -3.71 -7.97
C GLU A 34 -21.37 -2.89 -8.54
N ARG A 35 -20.81 -1.99 -7.72
CA ARG A 35 -19.68 -1.16 -8.13
C ARG A 35 -18.41 -1.99 -8.22
N MET A 36 -17.74 -1.84 -9.35
CA MET A 36 -16.46 -2.46 -9.66
C MET A 36 -15.31 -1.69 -9.01
N ASP A 37 -15.27 -1.71 -7.68
CA ASP A 37 -14.25 -1.06 -6.85
C ASP A 37 -13.14 -2.03 -6.42
N GLU A 38 -12.20 -1.57 -5.59
CA GLU A 38 -11.07 -2.39 -5.13
C GLU A 38 -11.52 -3.59 -4.29
N SER A 39 -12.69 -3.55 -3.65
CA SER A 39 -13.20 -4.70 -2.90
C SER A 39 -13.68 -5.83 -3.82
N VAL A 40 -14.23 -5.49 -4.99
CA VAL A 40 -14.76 -6.44 -5.97
C VAL A 40 -13.68 -6.91 -6.95
N LEU A 41 -12.82 -6.01 -7.42
CA LEU A 41 -11.83 -6.28 -8.48
C LEU A 41 -10.38 -6.33 -7.98
N GLY A 42 -10.12 -6.00 -6.72
CA GLY A 42 -8.77 -5.74 -6.24
C GLY A 42 -8.08 -4.67 -7.10
N GLY A 43 -6.77 -4.80 -7.30
CA GLY A 43 -6.06 -3.84 -8.15
C GLY A 43 -6.34 -3.95 -9.67
N ALA A 44 -7.24 -4.83 -10.14
CA ALA A 44 -7.76 -4.73 -11.52
C ALA A 44 -8.74 -3.56 -11.66
N VAL A 45 -9.15 -2.94 -10.54
CA VAL A 45 -9.97 -1.72 -10.50
C VAL A 45 -9.40 -0.63 -11.40
N GLN A 46 -8.08 -0.45 -11.46
CA GLN A 46 -7.45 0.61 -12.25
C GLN A 46 -7.45 0.31 -13.75
N GLU A 47 -7.37 -0.97 -14.14
CA GLU A 47 -7.40 -1.39 -15.55
C GLU A 47 -8.81 -1.39 -16.11
N LEU A 48 -9.79 -1.87 -15.34
CA LEU A 48 -11.18 -1.90 -15.79
C LEU A 48 -11.74 -0.48 -15.87
N ASN A 49 -11.45 0.37 -14.88
CA ASN A 49 -11.98 1.74 -14.80
C ASN A 49 -11.12 2.76 -15.56
N LYS A 50 -10.60 2.41 -16.75
CA LYS A 50 -9.87 3.34 -17.63
C LYS A 50 -10.83 4.17 -18.48
N LEU A 51 -10.71 5.49 -18.38
CA LEU A 51 -11.42 6.44 -19.24
C LEU A 51 -10.50 6.91 -20.38
N THR A 52 -10.83 6.52 -21.61
CA THR A 52 -10.13 6.98 -22.82
C THR A 52 -10.73 8.30 -23.30
N LEU A 53 -9.89 9.33 -23.39
CA LEU A 53 -10.27 10.63 -23.97
C LEU A 53 -9.75 10.69 -25.42
N ILE A 54 -10.65 10.81 -26.38
CA ILE A 54 -10.34 11.03 -27.79
C ILE A 54 -10.57 12.51 -28.07
N THR A 55 -9.50 13.23 -28.38
CA THR A 55 -9.51 14.69 -28.52
C THR A 55 -8.72 15.11 -29.76
N ASP A 56 -8.84 16.37 -30.16
CA ASP A 56 -7.99 16.94 -31.21
C ASP A 56 -6.51 17.02 -30.78
N MET A 57 -5.64 17.29 -31.77
CA MET A 57 -4.18 17.38 -31.60
C MET A 57 -3.77 18.53 -30.66
N GLU A 58 -4.56 19.59 -30.54
CA GLU A 58 -4.27 20.71 -29.65
C GLU A 58 -4.50 20.34 -28.18
N PHE A 59 -5.58 19.61 -27.90
CA PHE A 59 -5.87 19.06 -26.58
C PHE A 59 -4.91 17.91 -26.19
N GLY A 60 -4.45 17.12 -27.18
CA GLY A 60 -3.40 16.12 -26.97
C GLY A 60 -2.05 16.73 -26.57
N ARG A 61 -1.74 17.96 -27.01
CA ARG A 61 -0.54 18.71 -26.56
C ARG A 61 -0.65 19.21 -25.13
N LEU A 62 -1.86 19.50 -24.65
CA LEU A 62 -2.13 19.81 -23.23
C LEU A 62 -1.83 18.62 -22.29
N GLN A 63 -1.80 17.38 -22.79
CA GLN A 63 -1.49 16.16 -22.02
C GLN A 63 -0.03 15.68 -22.09
N ARG A 64 0.85 16.32 -22.87
CA ARG A 64 2.31 16.18 -22.64
C ARG A 64 2.63 16.65 -21.21
N PRO A 65 3.83 16.43 -20.63
CA PRO A 65 4.16 16.94 -19.30
C PRO A 65 4.25 18.47 -19.34
N CYS A 66 3.12 19.14 -19.54
CA CYS A 66 2.94 20.57 -19.51
C CYS A 66 2.72 20.91 -18.05
N SER A 67 3.74 21.55 -17.49
CA SER A 67 3.82 22.08 -16.13
C SER A 67 2.78 23.16 -15.79
N ARG A 68 1.68 23.28 -16.54
CA ARG A 68 0.61 24.26 -16.34
C ARG A 68 -0.71 23.74 -16.92
N GLY A 69 -1.76 23.67 -16.10
CA GLY A 69 -3.14 23.77 -16.57
C GLY A 69 -4.07 22.60 -16.25
N TRP A 70 -3.87 21.43 -16.84
CA TRP A 70 -4.93 20.40 -16.88
C TRP A 70 -4.69 19.18 -15.99
N ARG A 71 -5.05 19.32 -14.72
CA ARG A 71 -5.45 18.20 -13.86
C ARG A 71 -6.79 18.60 -13.22
N PRO A 72 -7.71 17.67 -12.90
CA PRO A 72 -8.48 17.87 -11.68
C PRO A 72 -7.42 17.97 -10.60
N LEU A 73 -7.07 19.20 -10.20
CA LEU A 73 -6.09 19.45 -9.17
C LEU A 73 -6.45 18.50 -8.02
N PRO A 74 -5.64 17.47 -7.67
CA PRO A 74 -5.55 17.17 -6.25
C PRO A 74 -5.21 18.53 -5.61
N PRO A 75 -5.86 18.90 -4.50
CA PRO A 75 -5.70 20.23 -3.89
C PRO A 75 -4.22 20.58 -3.91
N PRO A 76 -3.80 21.81 -4.31
CA PRO A 76 -2.40 22.13 -4.59
C PRO A 76 -1.56 21.53 -3.48
N ARG A 77 -0.87 20.44 -3.80
CA ARG A 77 -0.04 19.76 -2.82
C ARG A 77 1.15 20.68 -2.78
N THR A 78 1.17 21.52 -1.77
CA THR A 78 2.18 22.54 -1.51
C THR A 78 3.07 21.95 -0.43
N VAL A 79 4.40 21.99 -0.60
CA VAL A 79 5.32 21.51 0.42
C VAL A 79 5.31 22.53 1.56
N GLU A 80 4.43 22.27 2.52
CA GLU A 80 4.22 23.08 3.71
C GLU A 80 4.56 22.29 4.97
N PRO A 81 4.89 22.97 6.08
CA PRO A 81 5.19 22.29 7.35
C PRO A 81 4.07 21.35 7.82
N GLY A 82 2.81 21.66 7.48
CA GLY A 82 1.65 20.80 7.78
C GLY A 82 1.73 19.39 7.16
N LEU A 83 2.54 19.21 6.11
CA LEU A 83 2.75 17.89 5.51
C LEU A 83 3.49 16.92 6.43
N PHE A 84 4.40 17.47 7.25
CA PHE A 84 5.29 16.72 8.12
C PHE A 84 4.85 16.77 9.58
N ALA A 85 4.27 17.89 10.02
CA ALA A 85 3.87 18.10 11.41
C ALA A 85 2.92 17.00 11.92
N GLY A 86 3.23 16.46 13.10
CA GLY A 86 2.47 15.40 13.75
C GLY A 86 2.78 13.98 13.28
N ARG A 87 3.52 13.80 12.17
CA ARG A 87 3.94 12.48 11.69
C ARG A 87 5.08 11.91 12.53
N LEU A 88 5.12 10.58 12.62
CA LEU A 88 6.27 9.84 13.14
C LEU A 88 7.18 9.45 11.98
N LEU A 89 8.39 10.01 11.94
CA LEU A 89 9.42 9.64 10.97
C LEU A 89 10.43 8.74 11.65
N THR A 90 10.84 7.68 10.96
CA THR A 90 11.87 6.76 11.46
C THR A 90 13.20 7.15 10.82
N GLY A 91 14.20 7.46 11.65
CA GLY A 91 15.55 7.73 11.18
C GLY A 91 16.26 6.46 10.70
N THR A 92 17.39 6.62 10.03
CA THR A 92 18.26 5.52 9.58
C THR A 92 18.76 4.62 10.71
N THR A 93 18.83 5.14 11.94
CA THR A 93 19.22 4.42 13.16
C THR A 93 18.06 3.66 13.83
N GLY A 94 16.85 3.71 13.27
CA GLY A 94 15.65 3.07 13.83
C GLY A 94 14.90 3.91 14.88
N ALA A 95 15.45 5.05 15.30
CA ALA A 95 14.78 5.98 16.21
C ALA A 95 13.55 6.62 15.56
N ARG A 96 12.42 6.59 16.26
CA ARG A 96 11.16 7.20 15.82
C ARG A 96 11.04 8.61 16.38
N VAL A 97 11.07 9.60 15.51
CA VAL A 97 10.97 11.03 15.86
C VAL A 97 9.58 11.52 15.47
N ARG A 98 8.84 12.05 16.44
CA ARG A 98 7.60 12.76 16.17
C ARG A 98 7.94 14.17 15.68
N VAL A 99 7.48 14.49 14.48
CA VAL A 99 7.78 15.77 13.85
C VAL A 99 6.94 16.87 14.50
N THR A 100 7.59 17.72 15.27
CA THR A 100 6.99 18.96 15.80
C THR A 100 6.82 19.98 14.69
N ARG A 101 6.11 21.08 14.96
CA ARG A 101 5.92 22.12 13.93
C ARG A 101 7.24 22.81 13.59
N GLU A 102 8.08 22.99 14.59
CA GLU A 102 9.42 23.57 14.48
C GLU A 102 10.30 22.68 13.59
N LEU A 103 10.30 21.36 13.84
CA LEU A 103 11.04 20.40 13.01
C LEU A 103 10.49 20.33 11.58
N ALA A 104 9.17 20.46 11.40
CA ALA A 104 8.57 20.51 10.07
C ALA A 104 8.96 21.77 9.28
N GLU A 105 9.06 22.91 9.96
CA GLU A 105 9.56 24.17 9.38
C GLU A 105 11.04 24.04 8.98
N GLU A 106 11.86 23.40 9.83
CA GLU A 106 13.27 23.08 9.53
C GLU A 106 13.41 22.13 8.33
N ILE A 107 12.59 21.08 8.24
CA ILE A 107 12.57 20.16 7.09
C ILE A 107 12.23 20.93 5.80
N CYS A 108 11.21 21.79 5.83
CA CYS A 108 10.86 22.62 4.68
C CYS A 108 11.99 23.61 4.29
N ALA A 109 12.69 24.18 5.28
CA ALA A 109 13.82 25.07 5.04
C ALA A 109 15.02 24.32 4.42
N ALA A 110 15.33 23.12 4.93
CA ALA A 110 16.37 22.26 4.40
C ALA A 110 16.08 21.84 2.95
N LEU A 111 14.84 21.44 2.66
CA LEU A 111 14.41 21.10 1.29
C LEU A 111 14.56 22.28 0.31
N ARG A 112 14.31 23.52 0.75
CA ARG A 112 14.53 24.72 -0.08
C ARG A 112 16.03 25.00 -0.26
N LYS A 113 16.81 24.87 0.80
CA LYS A 113 18.26 25.11 0.78
C LYS A 113 18.99 24.16 -0.18
N GLN A 114 18.56 22.89 -0.23
CA GLN A 114 19.10 21.89 -1.15
C GLN A 114 18.53 21.99 -2.57
N GLY A 115 17.66 22.98 -2.83
CA GLY A 115 17.06 23.19 -4.15
C GLY A 115 16.01 22.16 -4.53
N TYR A 116 15.53 21.32 -3.60
CA TYR A 116 14.48 20.32 -3.80
C TYR A 116 13.07 20.91 -3.83
N VAL A 117 12.90 22.12 -3.28
CA VAL A 117 11.63 22.85 -3.28
C VAL A 117 11.86 24.28 -3.76
N LYS A 118 11.10 24.70 -4.78
CA LYS A 118 11.04 26.10 -5.26
C LYS A 118 9.57 26.51 -5.33
N ASP A 119 9.25 27.69 -4.81
CA ASP A 119 7.87 28.22 -4.73
C ASP A 119 6.87 27.22 -4.11
N ARG A 120 7.33 26.47 -3.10
CA ARG A 120 6.58 25.41 -2.40
C ARG A 120 6.16 24.22 -3.27
N VAL A 121 6.79 24.05 -4.43
CA VAL A 121 6.62 22.90 -5.33
C VAL A 121 7.95 22.14 -5.40
N LEU A 122 7.88 20.80 -5.51
CA LEU A 122 9.07 19.97 -5.70
C LEU A 122 9.71 20.25 -7.06
N THR A 123 11.03 20.33 -7.07
CA THR A 123 11.83 20.58 -8.27
C THR A 123 12.28 19.28 -8.93
N GLY A 124 12.72 19.35 -10.20
CA GLY A 124 13.27 18.19 -10.91
C GLY A 124 14.50 17.56 -10.23
N SER A 125 15.29 18.35 -9.49
CA SER A 125 16.45 17.85 -8.75
C SER A 125 16.05 16.90 -7.61
N PHE A 126 14.90 17.13 -6.97
CA PHE A 126 14.39 16.22 -5.95
C PHE A 126 14.09 14.84 -6.54
N PHE A 127 13.43 14.79 -7.68
CA PHE A 127 13.07 13.53 -8.33
C PHE A 127 14.33 12.79 -8.82
N ALA A 128 15.29 13.50 -9.43
CA ALA A 128 16.55 12.91 -9.87
C ALA A 128 17.38 12.31 -8.71
N ASP A 129 17.47 13.01 -7.58
CA ASP A 129 18.22 12.52 -6.41
C ASP A 129 17.45 11.42 -5.66
N ARG A 130 16.12 11.46 -5.67
CA ARG A 130 15.28 10.37 -5.15
C ARG A 130 15.50 9.08 -5.91
N ASP A 131 15.48 9.12 -7.23
CA ASP A 131 15.62 7.94 -8.09
C ASP A 131 17.01 7.29 -7.93
N ARG A 132 18.00 8.08 -7.51
CA ARG A 132 19.36 7.63 -7.17
C ARG A 132 19.55 7.27 -5.68
N GLY A 133 18.50 7.38 -4.86
CA GLY A 133 18.59 7.16 -3.41
C GLY A 133 19.47 8.17 -2.66
N ALA A 134 19.72 9.33 -3.26
CA ALA A 134 20.72 10.31 -2.85
C ALA A 134 20.13 11.60 -2.24
N VAL A 135 18.84 11.61 -1.87
CA VAL A 135 18.22 12.78 -1.21
C VAL A 135 18.91 13.04 0.13
N ARG A 136 19.52 14.21 0.28
CA ARG A 136 20.22 14.63 1.51
C ARG A 136 19.68 15.97 2.00
N LEU A 137 19.20 16.00 3.24
CA LEU A 137 18.74 17.25 3.89
C LEU A 137 19.91 18.02 4.54
N GLY A 138 20.96 17.31 4.96
CA GLY A 138 22.13 17.86 5.65
C GLY A 138 21.88 18.19 7.13
N GLY A 139 22.97 18.42 7.88
CA GLY A 139 22.93 18.82 9.29
C GLY A 139 22.28 17.79 10.21
N SER A 140 21.55 18.26 11.23
CA SER A 140 20.80 17.44 12.19
C SER A 140 19.63 16.64 11.58
N LEU A 141 19.27 16.91 10.32
CA LEU A 141 18.16 16.26 9.62
C LEU A 141 18.62 15.14 8.68
N GLN A 142 19.93 14.87 8.61
CA GLN A 142 20.48 13.90 7.67
C GLN A 142 19.88 12.50 7.88
N ASP A 143 19.72 12.09 9.13
CA ASP A 143 19.14 10.79 9.53
C ASP A 143 17.67 10.63 9.13
N LEU A 144 16.94 11.73 8.91
CA LEU A 144 15.53 11.74 8.52
C LEU A 144 15.33 11.85 7.00
N SER A 145 16.41 12.01 6.22
CA SER A 145 16.32 12.29 4.77
C SER A 145 15.53 11.24 3.99
N ALA A 146 15.74 9.95 4.29
CA ALA A 146 15.02 8.85 3.64
C ALA A 146 13.52 8.84 3.95
N ALA A 147 13.15 9.09 5.22
CA ALA A 147 11.76 9.15 5.64
C ALA A 147 11.03 10.37 5.04
N VAL A 148 11.70 11.53 4.99
CA VAL A 148 11.16 12.74 4.34
C VAL A 148 10.96 12.53 2.84
N ALA A 149 11.91 11.88 2.15
CA ALA A 149 11.79 11.55 0.73
C ALA A 149 10.59 10.62 0.45
N GLN A 150 10.33 9.66 1.34
CA GLN A 150 9.18 8.76 1.23
C GLN A 150 7.85 9.51 1.42
N VAL A 151 7.76 10.42 2.41
CA VAL A 151 6.57 11.26 2.62
C VAL A 151 6.28 12.13 1.38
N LEU A 152 7.30 12.75 0.81
CA LEU A 152 7.17 13.56 -0.40
C LEU A 152 6.75 12.71 -1.61
N SER A 153 7.29 11.50 -1.74
CA SER A 153 6.96 10.60 -2.86
C SER A 153 5.53 10.08 -2.79
N GLY A 154 5.03 9.67 -1.62
CA GLY A 154 3.63 9.24 -1.47
C GLY A 154 2.60 10.33 -1.76
N VAL A 155 3.02 11.60 -1.68
CA VAL A 155 2.15 12.77 -1.88
C VAL A 155 2.24 13.31 -3.30
N TYR A 156 3.38 13.13 -3.98
CA TYR A 156 3.68 13.74 -5.29
C TYR A 156 4.05 12.73 -6.37
N THR A 157 3.56 11.50 -6.33
CA THR A 157 3.70 10.61 -7.49
C THR A 157 2.54 10.87 -8.45
N PRO A 158 2.69 11.70 -9.49
CA PRO A 158 1.69 11.75 -10.55
C PRO A 158 1.65 10.39 -11.22
N HIS A 159 0.48 9.77 -11.32
CA HIS A 159 0.24 8.80 -12.40
C HIS A 159 0.00 9.66 -13.65
N PRO A 160 0.92 9.69 -14.63
CA PRO A 160 0.71 10.44 -15.86
C PRO A 160 -0.48 9.84 -16.61
N ALA A 161 -1.21 10.68 -17.36
CA ALA A 161 -2.17 10.17 -18.34
C ALA A 161 -1.41 9.33 -19.36
N GLU A 162 -1.84 8.10 -19.58
CA GLU A 162 -1.19 7.18 -20.51
C GLU A 162 -1.50 7.62 -21.94
N ASN A 163 -0.47 7.86 -22.76
CA ASN A 163 -0.66 8.00 -24.19
C ASN A 163 -0.98 6.62 -24.76
N ALA A 164 -2.21 6.40 -25.20
CA ALA A 164 -2.66 5.14 -25.78
C ALA A 164 -1.83 4.68 -27.00
N HIS A 165 -1.12 5.61 -27.65
CA HIS A 165 -0.26 5.36 -28.81
C HIS A 165 1.22 5.15 -28.46
N GLY A 166 1.60 5.25 -27.18
CA GLY A 166 3.00 5.14 -26.75
C GLY A 166 3.40 3.72 -26.35
N GLY A 167 3.85 2.90 -27.29
CA GLY A 167 4.60 1.66 -27.00
C GLY A 167 3.98 0.71 -25.97
N ASN A 168 2.64 0.63 -25.93
CA ASN A 168 1.92 -0.25 -25.02
C ASN A 168 2.08 -1.69 -25.51
N VAL A 169 2.62 -2.55 -24.66
CA VAL A 169 2.71 -3.99 -24.91
C VAL A 169 1.68 -4.72 -24.08
N THR A 170 1.21 -5.82 -24.65
CA THR A 170 0.30 -6.75 -23.98
C THR A 170 1.10 -7.98 -23.62
N ALA A 171 1.15 -8.33 -22.34
CA ALA A 171 1.71 -9.60 -21.91
C ALA A 171 0.78 -10.71 -22.40
N ARG A 172 1.29 -11.54 -23.32
CA ARG A 172 0.59 -12.71 -23.85
C ARG A 172 1.32 -13.93 -23.35
N ALA A 173 0.57 -14.85 -22.74
CA ALA A 173 1.10 -16.16 -22.40
C ALA A 173 1.36 -16.94 -23.69
N ASP A 174 2.54 -17.55 -23.79
CA ASP A 174 2.94 -18.42 -24.88
C ASP A 174 2.34 -19.81 -24.66
N PRO A 175 1.42 -20.28 -25.55
CA PRO A 175 0.81 -21.59 -25.42
C PRO A 175 1.83 -22.74 -25.43
N GLU A 176 2.96 -22.60 -26.11
CA GLU A 176 4.00 -23.64 -26.15
C GLU A 176 4.72 -23.75 -24.81
N LYS A 177 5.03 -22.61 -24.17
CA LYS A 177 5.65 -22.60 -22.83
C LYS A 177 4.76 -23.23 -21.77
N LEU A 178 3.43 -23.08 -21.90
CA LEU A 178 2.46 -23.74 -21.01
C LEU A 178 2.43 -25.28 -21.18
N GLN A 179 3.00 -25.83 -22.26
CA GLN A 179 3.10 -27.27 -22.47
C GLN A 179 4.48 -27.83 -22.07
N THR A 180 5.43 -26.98 -21.70
CA THR A 180 6.78 -27.42 -21.29
C THR A 180 6.74 -28.23 -20.00
N GLU A 181 7.67 -29.17 -19.86
CA GLU A 181 7.83 -29.98 -18.65
C GLU A 181 8.11 -29.12 -17.41
N ALA A 182 8.89 -28.05 -17.57
CA ALA A 182 9.18 -27.10 -16.49
C ALA A 182 7.89 -26.46 -15.94
N PHE A 183 7.02 -25.98 -16.83
CA PHE A 183 5.74 -25.38 -16.41
C PHE A 183 4.81 -26.43 -15.81
N ARG A 184 4.63 -27.57 -16.47
CA ARG A 184 3.75 -28.63 -15.98
C ARG A 184 4.16 -29.13 -14.60
N SER A 185 5.46 -29.27 -14.36
CA SER A 185 5.99 -29.72 -13.07
C SER A 185 5.81 -28.68 -11.97
N LEU A 186 6.02 -27.39 -12.28
CA LEU A 186 5.72 -26.29 -11.36
C LEU A 186 4.22 -26.23 -11.04
N TRP A 187 3.38 -26.26 -12.08
CA TRP A 187 1.94 -26.08 -11.95
C TRP A 187 1.23 -27.26 -11.30
N ALA A 188 1.71 -28.49 -11.48
CA ALA A 188 1.20 -29.66 -10.78
C ALA A 188 1.31 -29.55 -9.25
N ARG A 189 2.25 -28.74 -8.75
CA ARG A 189 2.52 -28.53 -7.32
C ARG A 189 1.88 -27.26 -6.78
N VAL A 190 1.78 -26.21 -7.59
CA VAL A 190 1.24 -24.89 -7.20
C VAL A 190 -0.25 -24.75 -7.51
N GLY A 191 -0.73 -25.36 -8.58
CA GLY A 191 -2.12 -25.26 -9.06
C GLY A 191 -3.21 -25.95 -8.23
N PRO A 192 -2.96 -27.04 -7.46
CA PRO A 192 -4.01 -27.70 -6.70
C PRO A 192 -4.70 -26.78 -5.68
N LYS A 193 -6.02 -26.89 -5.57
CA LYS A 193 -6.81 -26.13 -4.60
C LYS A 193 -6.83 -26.84 -3.26
N SER A 194 -7.18 -26.09 -2.22
CA SER A 194 -7.36 -26.62 -0.87
C SER A 194 -8.52 -25.94 -0.17
N PHE A 195 -9.06 -26.59 0.84
CA PHE A 195 -9.81 -25.94 1.91
C PHE A 195 -9.00 -25.94 3.20
N TYR A 196 -9.42 -25.16 4.19
CA TYR A 196 -8.76 -25.11 5.49
C TYR A 196 -9.74 -25.42 6.62
N THR A 197 -9.19 -25.93 7.71
CA THR A 197 -9.85 -26.07 9.01
C THR A 197 -9.05 -25.25 10.02
N VAL A 198 -9.74 -24.46 10.86
CA VAL A 198 -9.10 -23.70 11.95
C VAL A 198 -9.62 -24.26 13.27
N SER A 199 -8.71 -24.75 14.11
CA SER A 199 -9.03 -25.02 15.51
C SER A 199 -8.81 -23.76 16.33
N PHE A 200 -9.75 -23.39 17.21
CA PHE A 200 -9.70 -22.11 17.92
C PHE A 200 -9.99 -22.29 19.41
N ASP A 201 -9.00 -22.05 20.26
CA ASP A 201 -9.22 -21.95 21.70
C ASP A 201 -9.52 -20.48 22.07
N THR A 202 -10.76 -20.24 22.46
CA THR A 202 -11.21 -18.91 22.87
C THR A 202 -10.51 -18.43 24.15
N ARG A 203 -10.16 -19.33 25.07
CA ARG A 203 -9.48 -18.96 26.33
C ARG A 203 -8.04 -18.57 26.07
N GLU A 204 -7.35 -19.29 25.19
CA GLU A 204 -6.01 -18.93 24.77
C GLU A 204 -5.98 -17.56 24.07
N LEU A 205 -6.93 -17.30 23.15
CA LEU A 205 -7.05 -15.99 22.51
C LEU A 205 -7.21 -14.88 23.55
N ILE A 206 -8.14 -15.04 24.49
CA ILE A 206 -8.41 -14.02 25.51
C ILE A 206 -7.12 -13.72 26.31
N GLY A 207 -6.40 -14.75 26.74
CA GLY A 207 -5.14 -14.59 27.47
C GLY A 207 -4.06 -13.85 26.66
N ASN A 208 -3.86 -14.24 25.41
CA ASN A 208 -2.88 -13.61 24.52
C ASN A 208 -3.24 -12.14 24.23
N VAL A 209 -4.52 -11.85 24.00
CA VAL A 209 -5.02 -10.49 23.77
C VAL A 209 -4.80 -9.60 25.00
N ILE A 210 -5.12 -10.10 26.20
CA ILE A 210 -4.91 -9.36 27.46
C ILE A 210 -3.43 -9.00 27.60
N GLN A 211 -2.54 -9.97 27.43
CA GLN A 211 -1.09 -9.74 27.51
C GLN A 211 -0.62 -8.70 26.48
N ALA A 212 -1.12 -8.76 25.24
CA ALA A 212 -0.78 -7.81 24.20
C ALA A 212 -1.30 -6.39 24.48
N LEU A 213 -2.52 -6.26 25.01
CA LEU A 213 -3.08 -4.97 25.41
C LEU A 213 -2.28 -4.36 26.55
N ASP A 214 -1.99 -5.11 27.61
CA ASP A 214 -1.25 -4.60 28.76
C ASP A 214 0.20 -4.22 28.41
N ALA A 215 0.84 -4.94 27.49
CA ALA A 215 2.21 -4.66 27.10
C ALA A 215 2.36 -3.52 26.07
N HIS A 216 1.35 -3.30 25.21
CA HIS A 216 1.52 -2.50 23.99
C HIS A 216 0.46 -1.44 23.73
N LEU A 217 -0.63 -1.40 24.49
CA LEU A 217 -1.64 -0.37 24.32
C LEU A 217 -1.08 0.99 24.73
N GLN A 218 -1.12 1.94 23.81
CA GLN A 218 -0.71 3.32 24.05
C GLN A 218 -1.81 4.25 23.56
N VAL A 219 -2.32 5.08 24.46
CA VAL A 219 -3.40 6.03 24.17
C VAL A 219 -2.85 7.45 24.23
N THR A 220 -3.06 8.19 23.15
CA THR A 220 -2.65 9.60 23.06
C THR A 220 -3.68 10.47 23.78
N PRO A 221 -3.29 11.21 24.84
CA PRO A 221 -4.21 12.10 25.54
C PRO A 221 -4.75 13.20 24.62
N VAL A 222 -6.00 13.60 24.83
CA VAL A 222 -6.62 14.71 24.10
C VAL A 222 -5.93 16.02 24.53
N SER A 223 -5.48 16.83 23.56
CA SER A 223 -4.86 18.13 23.84
C SER A 223 -5.53 19.22 23.02
N VAL A 224 -5.84 20.35 23.66
CA VAL A 224 -6.30 21.56 22.97
C VAL A 224 -5.09 22.45 22.72
N ARG A 225 -4.88 22.80 21.45
CA ARG A 225 -3.87 23.77 21.05
C ARG A 225 -4.55 25.12 20.78
N THR A 226 -4.39 26.06 21.69
CA THR A 226 -4.84 27.44 21.50
C THR A 226 -3.71 28.25 20.89
N VAL A 227 -3.98 28.86 19.73
CA VAL A 227 -3.02 29.70 19.02
C VAL A 227 -3.54 31.13 19.04
N TYR A 228 -2.79 32.03 19.67
CA TYR A 228 -3.09 33.46 19.67
C TYR A 228 -2.30 34.15 18.55
N GLY A 229 -3.03 34.82 17.68
CA GLY A 229 -2.47 35.67 16.64
C GLY A 229 -2.81 37.14 16.90
N GLU A 230 -1.88 38.03 16.59
CA GLU A 230 -2.11 39.47 16.57
C GLU A 230 -1.84 40.03 15.18
N GLN A 231 -2.53 41.11 14.82
CA GLN A 231 -2.26 41.82 13.58
C GLN A 231 -0.91 42.53 13.69
N ALA A 232 -0.09 42.40 12.64
CA ALA A 232 1.19 43.08 12.56
C ALA A 232 1.00 44.60 12.70
N THR A 233 1.90 45.24 13.44
CA THR A 233 1.86 46.66 13.79
C THR A 233 1.84 47.60 12.57
N GLN A 234 2.34 47.12 11.43
CA GLN A 234 2.28 47.81 10.14
C GLN A 234 1.79 46.87 9.04
N LEU A 235 0.78 47.33 8.30
CA LEU A 235 0.30 46.69 7.08
C LEU A 235 1.07 47.26 5.89
N GLN A 236 1.79 46.41 5.16
CA GLN A 236 2.58 46.84 3.99
C GLN A 236 1.74 46.89 2.71
N SER A 237 0.67 46.09 2.60
CA SER A 237 -0.26 46.14 1.46
C SER A 237 -1.61 45.47 1.75
N ARG A 238 -2.60 45.74 0.89
CA ARG A 238 -3.90 45.04 0.88
C ARG A 238 -3.74 43.56 0.52
N GLU A 239 -2.85 43.21 -0.41
CA GLU A 239 -2.56 41.81 -0.73
C GLU A 239 -2.02 41.04 0.48
N GLN A 240 -1.19 41.65 1.33
CA GLN A 240 -0.64 41.01 2.53
C GLN A 240 -1.74 40.59 3.51
N LEU A 241 -2.78 41.41 3.66
CA LEU A 241 -3.93 41.14 4.53
C LEU A 241 -4.81 40.03 3.96
N LEU A 242 -5.15 40.09 2.67
CA LEU A 242 -5.96 39.07 1.99
C LEU A 242 -5.28 37.69 1.97
N GLN A 243 -3.96 37.65 1.97
CA GLN A 243 -3.17 36.40 2.04
C GLN A 243 -2.96 35.87 3.47
N GLY A 244 -3.56 36.51 4.49
CA GLY A 244 -3.43 36.11 5.90
C GLY A 244 -2.03 36.32 6.50
N ARG A 245 -1.11 36.98 5.79
CA ARG A 245 0.27 37.24 6.21
C ARG A 245 0.41 38.45 7.14
N ALA A 246 -0.67 39.21 7.28
CA ALA A 246 -0.75 40.34 8.20
C ALA A 246 -0.94 39.92 9.67
N PHE A 247 -1.29 38.66 9.95
CA PHE A 247 -1.41 38.14 11.32
C PHE A 247 -0.16 37.36 11.68
N ARG A 248 0.46 37.70 12.80
CA ARG A 248 1.61 36.97 13.34
C ARG A 248 1.16 36.16 14.54
N ARG A 249 1.63 34.91 14.60
CA ARG A 249 1.44 34.04 15.76
C ARG A 249 2.31 34.57 16.90
N ARG A 250 1.69 35.05 17.97
CA ARG A 250 2.39 35.55 19.15
C ARG A 250 2.66 34.42 20.14
N GLU A 251 1.64 33.60 20.41
CA GLU A 251 1.71 32.54 21.40
C GLU A 251 0.98 31.28 20.91
N SER A 252 1.48 30.12 21.31
CA SER A 252 0.85 28.82 21.06
C SER A 252 0.91 28.04 22.36
N ARG A 253 -0.22 27.90 23.04
CA ARG A 253 -0.32 27.13 24.26
C ARG A 253 -0.99 25.79 23.95
N VAL A 254 -0.30 24.70 24.26
CA VAL A 254 -0.89 23.36 24.27
C VAL A 254 -1.29 23.08 25.70
N GLN A 255 -2.57 22.89 25.94
CA GLN A 255 -3.09 22.43 27.22
C GLN A 255 -3.60 21.01 27.00
N ALA A 256 -3.32 20.12 27.95
CA ALA A 256 -4.10 18.89 28.02
C ALA A 256 -5.57 19.31 28.09
N ALA A 257 -6.38 18.78 27.18
CA ALA A 257 -7.80 18.79 27.49
C ALA A 257 -7.89 18.01 28.80
N GLY A 258 -8.48 18.58 29.85
CA GLY A 258 -8.85 17.77 31.00
C GLY A 258 -9.64 16.53 30.53
N PRO A 259 -9.82 15.50 31.38
CA PRO A 259 -10.74 14.42 31.04
C PRO A 259 -12.02 15.06 30.51
N PRO A 260 -12.56 14.59 29.37
CA PRO A 260 -13.76 15.20 28.79
C PRO A 260 -14.75 15.38 29.93
N ALA A 261 -15.28 16.61 30.09
CA ALA A 261 -16.29 16.85 31.10
C ALA A 261 -17.32 15.72 30.98
N PRO A 262 -17.81 15.13 32.08
CA PRO A 262 -18.74 14.01 32.03
C PRO A 262 -20.09 14.49 31.46
N GLY A 263 -20.10 14.81 30.17
CA GLY A 263 -21.30 14.96 29.37
C GLY A 263 -21.89 13.58 29.24
N GLY A 264 -23.21 13.48 29.37
CA GLY A 264 -23.96 12.22 29.46
C GLY A 264 -23.90 11.28 28.25
N VAL A 265 -22.90 11.42 27.36
CA VAL A 265 -22.64 10.51 26.25
C VAL A 265 -21.98 9.26 26.80
N ARG A 266 -22.78 8.19 26.92
CA ARG A 266 -22.29 6.86 27.24
C ARG A 266 -21.64 6.25 26.00
N TYR A 267 -20.38 5.86 26.11
CA TYR A 267 -19.69 5.11 25.08
C TYR A 267 -20.07 3.62 25.17
N ASP A 268 -20.61 3.03 24.11
CA ASP A 268 -20.75 1.58 24.00
C ASP A 268 -19.40 0.95 23.63
N LEU A 269 -18.50 0.88 24.62
CA LEU A 269 -17.16 0.34 24.45
C LEU A 269 -17.19 -1.10 23.91
N VAL A 270 -18.08 -1.95 24.47
CA VAL A 270 -18.20 -3.35 24.06
C VAL A 270 -18.74 -3.44 22.64
N GLY A 271 -19.81 -2.70 22.32
CA GLY A 271 -20.39 -2.70 20.97
C GLY A 271 -19.40 -2.24 19.91
N ARG A 272 -18.64 -1.17 20.17
CA ARG A 272 -17.60 -0.69 19.25
C ARG A 272 -16.46 -1.69 19.04
N LEU A 273 -15.99 -2.34 20.10
CA LEU A 273 -15.00 -3.39 19.95
C LEU A 273 -15.54 -4.57 19.14
N VAL A 274 -16.80 -4.97 19.36
CA VAL A 274 -17.45 -6.04 18.58
C VAL A 274 -17.57 -5.68 17.11
N GLU A 275 -17.98 -4.44 16.79
CA GLU A 275 -18.10 -3.96 15.42
C GLU A 275 -16.76 -3.98 14.68
N GLU A 276 -15.69 -3.52 15.33
CA GLU A 276 -14.35 -3.42 14.73
C GLU A 276 -13.58 -4.75 14.69
N THR A 277 -13.91 -5.70 15.58
CA THR A 277 -13.15 -6.96 15.72
C THR A 277 -13.94 -8.20 15.30
N GLY A 278 -15.26 -8.12 15.17
CA GLY A 278 -16.13 -9.27 14.90
C GLY A 278 -16.19 -10.30 16.04
N LEU A 279 -15.66 -9.99 17.22
CA LEU A 279 -15.77 -10.86 18.41
C LEU A 279 -17.20 -10.90 18.94
N THR A 280 -17.52 -11.91 19.73
CA THR A 280 -18.78 -11.91 20.48
C THR A 280 -18.72 -10.90 21.62
N ARG A 281 -19.89 -10.38 22.04
CA ARG A 281 -19.98 -9.46 23.19
C ARG A 281 -19.41 -10.06 24.48
N THR A 282 -19.58 -11.38 24.68
CA THR A 282 -19.04 -12.09 25.84
C THR A 282 -17.52 -12.15 25.82
N THR A 283 -16.91 -12.46 24.68
CA THR A 283 -15.45 -12.45 24.52
C THR A 283 -14.86 -11.05 24.70
N ALA A 284 -15.47 -10.03 24.08
CA ALA A 284 -15.01 -8.64 24.23
C ALA A 284 -15.10 -8.16 25.69
N ALA A 285 -16.17 -8.51 26.40
CA ALA A 285 -16.31 -8.20 27.82
C ALA A 285 -15.25 -8.93 28.68
N ALA A 286 -14.99 -10.21 28.40
CA ALA A 286 -13.98 -10.99 29.11
C ALA A 286 -12.56 -10.41 28.94
N ILE A 287 -12.22 -9.96 27.72
CA ILE A 287 -10.95 -9.25 27.46
C ILE A 287 -10.86 -7.98 28.30
N LEU A 288 -11.89 -7.12 28.25
CA LEU A 288 -11.89 -5.86 28.99
C LEU A 288 -11.88 -6.03 30.51
N GLN A 289 -12.45 -7.12 31.02
CA GLN A 289 -12.42 -7.46 32.45
C GLN A 289 -11.06 -8.02 32.89
N GLY A 290 -10.28 -8.59 31.96
CA GLY A 290 -9.02 -9.25 32.26
C GLY A 290 -7.77 -8.38 32.10
N ILE A 291 -7.86 -7.25 31.40
CA ILE A 291 -6.73 -6.29 31.28
C ILE A 291 -6.45 -5.57 32.60
N ALA A 292 -5.21 -5.10 32.75
CA ALA A 292 -4.78 -4.42 33.95
C ALA A 292 -5.58 -3.12 34.19
N PRO A 293 -5.89 -2.76 35.45
CA PRO A 293 -6.66 -1.55 35.77
C PRO A 293 -6.06 -0.26 35.21
N GLU A 294 -4.74 -0.16 35.14
CA GLU A 294 -3.99 0.94 34.53
C GLU A 294 -4.17 1.01 33.01
N THR A 295 -4.16 -0.14 32.33
CA THR A 295 -4.44 -0.24 30.89
C THR A 295 -5.86 0.22 30.61
N PHE A 296 -6.84 -0.28 31.36
CA PHE A 296 -8.23 0.14 31.22
C PHE A 296 -8.44 1.62 31.56
N ALA A 297 -7.70 2.17 32.52
CA ALA A 297 -7.76 3.58 32.88
C ALA A 297 -7.42 4.52 31.71
N MET A 298 -6.63 4.07 30.73
CA MET A 298 -6.30 4.84 29.53
C MET A 298 -7.53 5.18 28.68
N PHE A 299 -8.60 4.38 28.76
CA PHE A 299 -9.88 4.68 28.10
C PHE A 299 -10.42 6.06 28.49
N ARG A 300 -10.24 6.47 29.76
CA ARG A 300 -10.69 7.79 30.25
C ARG A 300 -9.88 8.96 29.68
N LEU A 301 -8.66 8.70 29.16
CA LEU A 301 -7.79 9.73 28.59
C LEU A 301 -8.21 10.08 27.16
N ASN A 302 -8.55 9.07 26.36
CA ASN A 302 -9.04 9.24 25.00
C ASN A 302 -9.79 7.97 24.55
N PRO A 303 -11.14 7.94 24.68
CA PRO A 303 -11.96 6.78 24.33
C PRO A 303 -11.80 6.29 22.88
N GLU A 304 -11.69 7.22 21.92
CA GLU A 304 -11.60 6.91 20.49
C GLU A 304 -10.25 6.27 20.14
N ASP A 305 -9.15 6.85 20.62
CA ASP A 305 -7.82 6.27 20.37
C ASP A 305 -7.64 4.95 21.12
N PHE A 306 -8.17 4.83 22.35
CA PHE A 306 -8.21 3.54 23.06
C PHE A 306 -8.90 2.47 22.22
N LEU A 307 -10.10 2.75 21.69
CA LEU A 307 -10.86 1.82 20.86
C LEU A 307 -10.07 1.44 19.60
N LEU A 308 -9.51 2.42 18.89
CA LEU A 308 -8.78 2.18 17.65
C LEU A 308 -7.52 1.33 17.88
N GLN A 309 -6.72 1.65 18.91
CA GLN A 309 -5.52 0.87 19.22
C GLN A 309 -5.86 -0.52 19.77
N ALA A 310 -6.86 -0.63 20.65
CA ALA A 310 -7.28 -1.91 21.20
C ALA A 310 -7.82 -2.84 20.11
N SER A 311 -8.72 -2.36 19.24
CA SER A 311 -9.24 -3.14 18.10
C SER A 311 -8.13 -3.62 17.18
N ARG A 312 -7.12 -2.79 16.92
CA ARG A 312 -5.96 -3.17 16.12
C ARG A 312 -5.15 -4.31 16.76
N LEU A 313 -4.88 -4.22 18.06
CA LEU A 313 -4.14 -5.26 18.81
C LEU A 313 -4.95 -6.57 18.87
N ILE A 314 -6.25 -6.48 19.16
CA ILE A 314 -7.15 -7.64 19.16
C ILE A 314 -7.16 -8.34 17.81
N ASN A 315 -7.33 -7.59 16.71
CA ASN A 315 -7.34 -8.17 15.37
C ASN A 315 -6.00 -8.78 14.97
N ARG A 316 -4.88 -8.23 15.46
CA ARG A 316 -3.54 -8.81 15.27
C ARG A 316 -3.41 -10.16 15.97
N GLU A 317 -3.79 -10.25 17.24
CA GLU A 317 -3.72 -11.50 17.99
C GLU A 317 -4.71 -12.54 17.47
N LYS A 318 -5.91 -12.11 17.06
CA LYS A 318 -6.88 -12.98 16.36
C LYS A 318 -6.27 -13.55 15.08
N ALA A 319 -5.65 -12.72 14.25
CA ALA A 319 -4.99 -13.18 13.03
C ALA A 319 -3.85 -14.17 13.36
N ALA A 320 -3.04 -13.90 14.38
CA ALA A 320 -1.96 -14.78 14.79
C ALA A 320 -2.47 -16.14 15.32
N ALA A 321 -3.49 -16.14 16.18
CA ALA A 321 -4.10 -17.36 16.72
C ALA A 321 -4.68 -18.25 15.63
N VAL A 322 -5.35 -17.63 14.64
CA VAL A 322 -5.94 -18.35 13.51
C VAL A 322 -4.88 -19.04 12.65
N VAL A 323 -3.74 -18.38 12.43
CA VAL A 323 -2.65 -18.96 11.63
C VAL A 323 -1.94 -20.10 12.37
N ARG A 324 -1.76 -20.00 13.69
CA ARG A 324 -1.07 -21.05 14.47
C ARG A 324 -1.77 -22.41 14.42
N HIS A 325 -3.09 -22.42 14.21
CA HIS A 325 -3.91 -23.63 14.25
C HIS A 325 -4.67 -23.90 12.94
N ILE A 326 -4.18 -23.35 11.83
CA ILE A 326 -4.74 -23.64 10.51
C ILE A 326 -4.16 -24.94 9.96
N THR A 327 -5.02 -25.80 9.45
CA THR A 327 -4.64 -26.99 8.68
C THR A 327 -5.27 -26.91 7.31
N TYR A 328 -4.47 -27.11 6.27
CA TYR A 328 -4.94 -27.15 4.89
C TYR A 328 -5.12 -28.59 4.42
N HIS A 329 -6.18 -28.81 3.64
CA HIS A 329 -6.51 -30.10 3.04
C HIS A 329 -6.64 -29.93 1.53
N ARG A 330 -5.88 -30.74 0.78
CA ARG A 330 -5.89 -30.74 -0.68
C ARG A 330 -7.25 -31.19 -1.21
N LEU A 331 -7.71 -30.53 -2.26
CA LEU A 331 -8.90 -30.90 -3.03
C LEU A 331 -8.49 -31.60 -4.34
N ASP A 332 -9.40 -32.38 -4.90
CA ASP A 332 -9.26 -32.94 -6.25
C ASP A 332 -9.46 -31.90 -7.37
N ALA A 333 -9.68 -30.64 -7.00
CA ALA A 333 -9.77 -29.52 -7.92
C ALA A 333 -8.41 -28.80 -8.05
N SER A 334 -8.07 -28.35 -9.25
CA SER A 334 -6.88 -27.53 -9.53
C SER A 334 -7.27 -26.28 -10.34
N TYR A 335 -6.45 -25.25 -10.29
CA TYR A 335 -6.55 -24.14 -11.23
C TYR A 335 -6.12 -24.60 -12.63
N ASP A 336 -6.89 -24.21 -13.65
CA ASP A 336 -6.58 -24.47 -15.06
C ASP A 336 -5.51 -23.48 -15.54
N ALA A 337 -4.51 -23.96 -16.28
CA ALA A 337 -3.47 -23.14 -16.92
C ALA A 337 -4.04 -22.05 -17.84
N ALA A 338 -5.28 -22.21 -18.33
CA ALA A 338 -6.03 -21.18 -19.04
C ALA A 338 -6.19 -19.87 -18.24
N LEU A 339 -5.92 -19.85 -16.93
CA LEU A 339 -5.90 -18.60 -16.17
C LEU A 339 -4.87 -17.59 -16.72
N PHE A 340 -3.77 -18.07 -17.30
CA PHE A 340 -2.69 -17.21 -17.82
C PHE A 340 -3.02 -16.65 -19.20
N THR A 341 -3.80 -17.36 -20.01
CA THR A 341 -4.26 -16.87 -21.32
C THR A 341 -5.39 -15.86 -21.18
N ASN A 342 -6.23 -16.00 -20.15
CA ASN A 342 -7.36 -15.11 -19.89
C ASN A 342 -6.95 -13.82 -19.16
N ALA A 343 -5.84 -13.84 -18.42
CA ALA A 343 -5.33 -12.70 -17.65
C ALA A 343 -4.47 -11.75 -18.52
N VAL A 344 -5.11 -11.09 -19.48
CA VAL A 344 -4.42 -10.14 -20.37
C VAL A 344 -4.03 -8.88 -19.60
N ARG A 345 -2.73 -8.69 -19.35
CA ARG A 345 -2.17 -7.46 -18.75
C ARG A 345 -1.51 -6.59 -19.81
N ARG A 346 -1.63 -5.27 -19.67
CA ARG A 346 -0.95 -4.30 -20.52
C ARG A 346 0.03 -3.48 -19.69
N GLY A 347 1.14 -3.12 -20.30
CA GLY A 347 2.12 -2.22 -19.69
C GLY A 347 2.93 -1.51 -20.75
N ARG A 348 3.84 -0.66 -20.30
CA ARG A 348 4.68 0.16 -21.17
C ARG A 348 6.09 -0.37 -21.18
N LEU A 349 6.63 -0.60 -22.37
CA LEU A 349 8.00 -1.04 -22.58
C LEU A 349 8.97 -0.03 -21.96
N GLY A 350 9.93 -0.50 -21.16
CA GLY A 350 10.90 0.36 -20.47
C GLY A 350 10.35 1.14 -19.26
N CYS A 351 9.12 0.86 -18.84
CA CYS A 351 8.56 1.39 -17.59
C CYS A 351 7.99 0.27 -16.71
N THR A 352 6.90 -0.37 -17.16
CA THR A 352 6.17 -1.38 -16.38
C THR A 352 6.24 -2.77 -17.01
N ALA A 353 6.68 -2.88 -18.27
CA ALA A 353 6.84 -4.16 -18.95
C ALA A 353 8.32 -4.54 -19.08
N VAL A 354 8.65 -5.73 -18.58
CA VAL A 354 9.97 -6.37 -18.71
C VAL A 354 9.88 -7.45 -19.79
N PRO A 355 10.70 -7.42 -20.86
CA PRO A 355 10.80 -8.52 -21.81
C PRO A 355 11.25 -9.79 -21.11
N ALA A 356 10.60 -10.92 -21.37
CA ALA A 356 10.78 -12.11 -20.57
C ALA A 356 10.94 -13.38 -21.44
N ALA A 357 12.11 -14.00 -21.36
CA ALA A 357 12.42 -15.26 -22.02
C ALA A 357 12.15 -16.45 -21.09
N HIS A 358 12.46 -16.33 -19.80
CA HIS A 358 12.25 -17.36 -18.78
C HIS A 358 10.82 -17.37 -18.22
N SER A 359 10.01 -16.34 -18.49
CA SER A 359 8.57 -16.35 -18.18
C SER A 359 7.74 -17.12 -19.19
N ILE A 360 6.56 -17.59 -18.77
CA ILE A 360 5.52 -18.12 -19.67
C ILE A 360 4.93 -17.08 -20.62
N SER A 361 5.19 -15.79 -20.40
CA SER A 361 4.69 -14.68 -21.21
C SER A 361 5.83 -13.90 -21.83
N ASP A 362 5.61 -13.31 -23.02
CA ASP A 362 6.60 -12.49 -23.73
C ASP A 362 7.07 -11.27 -22.92
N TYR A 363 6.17 -10.78 -22.05
CA TYR A 363 6.42 -9.67 -21.15
C TYR A 363 5.85 -9.97 -19.76
N VAL A 364 6.54 -9.46 -18.75
CA VAL A 364 6.05 -9.44 -17.36
C VAL A 364 5.69 -8.00 -17.01
N ILE A 365 4.41 -7.79 -16.68
CA ILE A 365 3.91 -6.49 -16.23
C ILE A 365 4.10 -6.37 -14.72
N CYS A 366 4.92 -5.43 -14.30
CA CYS A 366 5.24 -5.13 -12.91
C CYS A 366 4.52 -3.86 -12.47
N ASP A 367 3.94 -3.89 -11.28
CA ASP A 367 3.20 -2.76 -10.70
C ASP A 367 4.13 -1.82 -9.92
N THR A 368 5.27 -2.34 -9.47
CA THR A 368 6.29 -1.59 -8.72
C THR A 368 7.69 -1.73 -9.32
N ASP A 369 8.55 -0.72 -9.11
CA ASP A 369 9.97 -0.78 -9.51
C ASP A 369 10.72 -1.97 -8.91
N ARG A 370 10.25 -2.43 -7.75
CA ARG A 370 10.86 -3.55 -7.06
C ARG A 370 10.53 -4.90 -7.71
N GLU A 371 9.27 -5.10 -8.07
CA GLU A 371 8.87 -6.27 -8.86
C GLU A 371 9.59 -6.30 -10.21
N ARG A 372 9.79 -5.12 -10.81
CA ARG A 372 10.56 -4.97 -12.03
C ARG A 372 12.01 -5.42 -11.84
N ALA A 373 12.70 -4.90 -10.83
CA ALA A 373 14.06 -5.30 -10.51
C ALA A 373 14.17 -6.80 -10.20
N PHE A 374 13.17 -7.38 -9.53
CA PHE A 374 13.11 -8.81 -9.26
C PHE A 374 12.91 -9.63 -10.54
N ALA A 375 11.99 -9.24 -11.42
CA ALA A 375 11.79 -9.88 -12.72
C ALA A 375 13.03 -9.80 -13.61
N GLU A 376 13.68 -8.63 -13.66
CA GLU A 376 14.96 -8.45 -14.39
C GLU A 376 16.05 -9.39 -13.84
N ALA A 377 16.12 -9.58 -12.52
CA ALA A 377 17.06 -10.52 -11.90
C ALA A 377 16.72 -11.98 -12.23
N LEU A 378 15.44 -12.37 -12.25
CA LEU A 378 14.99 -13.71 -12.63
C LEU A 378 15.33 -14.05 -14.08
N GLU A 379 15.19 -13.08 -14.98
CA GLU A 379 15.58 -13.23 -16.40
C GLU A 379 17.09 -13.33 -16.58
N ALA A 380 17.88 -12.64 -15.78
CA ALA A 380 19.34 -12.66 -15.87
C ALA A 380 20.00 -13.91 -15.26
N SER A 381 19.27 -14.71 -14.49
CA SER A 381 19.82 -15.84 -13.74
C SER A 381 19.70 -17.16 -14.50
N GLU A 382 20.83 -17.84 -14.70
CA GLU A 382 20.87 -19.18 -15.29
C GLU A 382 20.26 -20.27 -14.38
N ALA A 383 20.18 -20.02 -13.07
CA ALA A 383 19.55 -20.95 -12.13
C ALA A 383 18.03 -21.02 -12.32
N VAL A 384 17.41 -19.96 -12.85
CA VAL A 384 15.96 -19.88 -13.06
C VAL A 384 15.61 -20.57 -14.37
N ARG A 385 14.86 -21.68 -14.28
CA ARG A 385 14.44 -22.44 -15.46
C ARG A 385 13.15 -21.92 -16.08
N LEU A 386 12.23 -21.48 -15.22
CA LEU A 386 10.95 -20.89 -15.58
C LEU A 386 10.41 -20.11 -14.37
N TYR A 387 9.73 -19.00 -14.61
CA TYR A 387 8.89 -18.39 -13.58
C TYR A 387 7.58 -17.86 -14.13
N VAL A 388 6.64 -17.59 -13.23
CA VAL A 388 5.32 -17.11 -13.56
C VAL A 388 4.90 -16.06 -12.54
N ARG A 389 4.40 -14.92 -13.03
CA ARG A 389 3.66 -13.96 -12.19
C ARG A 389 2.23 -14.45 -12.03
N LEU A 390 1.81 -14.69 -10.79
CA LEU A 390 0.47 -15.24 -10.53
C LEU A 390 -0.60 -14.15 -10.74
N PRO A 391 -1.63 -14.38 -11.56
CA PRO A 391 -2.71 -13.43 -11.75
C PRO A 391 -3.65 -13.44 -10.53
N LYS A 392 -4.38 -12.34 -10.32
CA LYS A 392 -5.33 -12.19 -9.19
C LYS A 392 -6.49 -13.19 -9.20
N SER A 393 -6.74 -13.87 -10.31
CA SER A 393 -7.68 -14.98 -10.41
C SER A 393 -7.21 -16.25 -9.68
N PHE A 394 -5.89 -16.39 -9.48
CA PHE A 394 -5.31 -17.36 -8.56
C PHE A 394 -5.37 -16.81 -7.13
N PHE A 395 -5.96 -17.56 -6.19
CA PHE A 395 -5.99 -17.14 -4.80
C PHE A 395 -6.02 -18.33 -3.86
N ILE A 396 -5.42 -18.12 -2.69
CA ILE A 396 -5.44 -19.05 -1.57
C ILE A 396 -6.52 -18.56 -0.60
N PRO A 397 -7.48 -19.40 -0.22
CA PRO A 397 -8.44 -19.05 0.82
C PRO A 397 -7.70 -18.99 2.15
N THR A 398 -7.77 -17.84 2.83
CA THR A 398 -7.27 -17.68 4.21
C THR A 398 -8.40 -17.16 5.10
N PRO A 399 -8.33 -17.39 6.42
CA PRO A 399 -9.32 -16.85 7.36
C PRO A 399 -9.36 -15.32 7.43
N VAL A 400 -8.29 -14.65 6.98
CA VAL A 400 -8.16 -13.18 6.96
C VAL A 400 -8.32 -12.62 5.54
N GLY A 401 -9.01 -13.35 4.67
CA GLY A 401 -9.34 -12.96 3.30
C GLY A 401 -8.55 -13.73 2.24
N ARG A 402 -8.84 -13.47 0.96
CA ARG A 402 -8.08 -14.07 -0.14
C ARG A 402 -6.65 -13.54 -0.17
N TYR A 403 -5.72 -14.39 -0.58
CA TYR A 403 -4.31 -14.03 -0.75
C TYR A 403 -3.77 -14.60 -2.06
N THR A 404 -3.01 -13.80 -2.79
CA THR A 404 -2.37 -14.18 -4.06
C THR A 404 -0.89 -13.84 -3.92
N PRO A 405 0.01 -14.83 -3.85
CA PRO A 405 1.44 -14.59 -3.90
C PRO A 405 1.84 -13.95 -5.25
N ASP A 406 2.95 -13.23 -5.29
CA ASP A 406 3.39 -12.56 -6.52
C ASP A 406 3.90 -13.54 -7.59
N TRP A 407 4.72 -14.52 -7.21
CA TRP A 407 5.49 -15.35 -8.14
C TRP A 407 5.45 -16.83 -7.80
N ALA A 408 5.49 -17.67 -8.84
CA ALA A 408 5.83 -19.08 -8.76
C ALA A 408 7.06 -19.35 -9.65
N ILE A 409 8.10 -19.97 -9.10
CA ILE A 409 9.44 -20.03 -9.70
C ILE A 409 9.91 -21.48 -9.66
N ALA A 410 10.38 -21.97 -10.80
CA ALA A 410 11.11 -23.23 -10.93
C ALA A 410 12.58 -22.89 -11.20
N LEU A 411 13.46 -23.30 -10.30
CA LEU A 411 14.89 -23.08 -10.37
C LEU A 411 15.67 -24.36 -10.12
N ARG A 412 17.00 -24.29 -10.24
CA ARG A 412 17.93 -25.35 -9.86
C ARG A 412 18.71 -24.94 -8.62
N ASP A 413 18.90 -25.87 -7.70
CA ASP A 413 19.82 -25.68 -6.58
C ASP A 413 21.30 -25.79 -7.04
N ARG A 414 22.25 -25.68 -6.09
CA ARG A 414 23.69 -25.85 -6.37
C ARG A 414 24.07 -27.25 -6.89
N ALA A 415 23.30 -28.28 -6.57
CA ALA A 415 23.51 -29.64 -7.06
C ALA A 415 22.93 -29.83 -8.47
N GLY A 416 22.08 -28.91 -8.93
CA GLY A 416 21.40 -28.95 -10.21
C GLY A 416 20.01 -29.56 -10.15
N ASP A 417 19.52 -29.90 -8.96
CA ASP A 417 18.22 -30.50 -8.74
C ASP A 417 17.10 -29.45 -8.85
N PRO A 418 15.93 -29.81 -9.43
CA PRO A 418 14.83 -28.88 -9.60
C PRO A 418 14.18 -28.52 -8.24
N VAL A 419 14.09 -27.23 -7.96
CA VAL A 419 13.44 -26.67 -6.77
C VAL A 419 12.32 -25.71 -7.18
N TYR A 420 11.21 -25.76 -6.44
CA TYR A 420 10.04 -24.93 -6.67
C TYR A 420 9.84 -23.97 -5.51
N PHE A 421 9.67 -22.68 -5.83
CA PHE A 421 9.51 -21.63 -4.84
C PHE A 421 8.33 -20.71 -5.20
N VAL A 422 7.46 -20.46 -4.23
CA VAL A 422 6.42 -19.43 -4.32
C VAL A 422 6.85 -18.21 -3.51
N ALA A 423 7.07 -17.09 -4.19
CA ALA A 423 7.65 -15.89 -3.61
C ALA A 423 6.65 -14.75 -3.48
N GLU A 424 6.70 -14.07 -2.33
CA GLU A 424 6.14 -12.73 -2.14
C GLU A 424 7.27 -11.70 -2.13
N THR A 425 7.14 -10.64 -2.91
CA THR A 425 8.15 -9.58 -2.88
C THR A 425 7.92 -8.68 -1.66
N SER A 426 8.71 -8.85 -0.58
CA SER A 426 8.64 -7.99 0.63
C SER A 426 9.59 -6.77 0.66
N GLY A 427 9.08 -5.58 1.02
CA GLY A 427 9.81 -4.29 0.96
C GLY A 427 11.05 -4.17 1.86
N LYS A 428 11.44 -2.94 2.25
CA LYS A 428 12.63 -2.72 3.11
C LYS A 428 12.58 -3.46 4.45
N ALA A 429 11.39 -3.79 4.94
CA ALA A 429 11.23 -4.71 6.05
C ALA A 429 11.30 -6.15 5.53
N PRO A 430 12.19 -7.01 6.07
CA PRO A 430 12.39 -8.36 5.56
C PRO A 430 11.16 -9.27 5.76
N GLN A 431 10.24 -8.92 6.65
CA GLN A 431 9.03 -9.69 6.89
C GLN A 431 7.79 -8.80 6.90
N PRO A 432 6.69 -9.26 6.26
CA PRO A 432 5.38 -8.62 6.41
C PRO A 432 4.95 -8.63 7.88
N GLN A 433 4.11 -7.67 8.28
CA GLN A 433 3.65 -7.55 9.66
C GLN A 433 2.12 -7.65 9.75
N GLY A 434 1.62 -8.15 10.88
CA GLY A 434 0.19 -8.24 11.14
C GLY A 434 -0.53 -9.16 10.16
N VAL A 435 -1.57 -8.65 9.50
CA VAL A 435 -2.44 -9.44 8.61
C VAL A 435 -1.70 -9.94 7.37
N GLU A 436 -0.76 -9.18 6.82
CA GLU A 436 0.03 -9.62 5.67
C GLU A 436 0.93 -10.81 6.04
N ALA A 437 1.51 -10.79 7.24
CA ALA A 437 2.31 -11.91 7.77
C ALA A 437 1.45 -13.17 7.91
N ALA A 438 0.24 -13.00 8.44
CA ALA A 438 -0.72 -14.07 8.60
C ALA A 438 -1.12 -14.69 7.25
N LYS A 439 -1.36 -13.85 6.23
CA LYS A 439 -1.68 -14.32 4.86
C LYS A 439 -0.53 -15.11 4.24
N LEU A 440 0.70 -14.62 4.36
CA LEU A 440 1.88 -15.32 3.86
C LEU A 440 2.09 -16.66 4.57
N GLN A 441 1.98 -16.71 5.90
CA GLN A 441 2.07 -17.95 6.66
C GLN A 441 0.98 -18.96 6.26
N CYS A 442 -0.26 -18.49 6.06
CA CYS A 442 -1.33 -19.32 5.50
C CYS A 442 -0.95 -19.88 4.12
N ALA A 443 -0.34 -19.07 3.25
CA ALA A 443 0.13 -19.52 1.94
C ALA A 443 1.22 -20.59 2.05
N CYS A 444 2.19 -20.41 2.94
CA CYS A 444 3.22 -21.42 3.21
C CYS A 444 2.59 -22.74 3.67
N ALA A 445 1.64 -22.69 4.60
CA ALA A 445 0.91 -23.87 5.08
C ALA A 445 0.08 -24.53 3.96
N HIS A 446 -0.55 -23.73 3.11
CA HIS A 446 -1.25 -24.21 1.92
C HIS A 446 -0.32 -24.98 0.99
N PHE A 447 0.80 -24.39 0.57
CA PHE A 447 1.73 -25.04 -0.36
C PHE A 447 2.39 -26.27 0.24
N ALA A 448 2.72 -26.26 1.53
CA ALA A 448 3.20 -27.45 2.22
C ALA A 448 2.17 -28.60 2.16
N ALA A 449 0.88 -28.30 2.37
CA ALA A 449 -0.17 -29.31 2.33
C ALA A 449 -0.48 -29.82 0.91
N VAL A 450 -0.54 -28.95 -0.11
CA VAL A 450 -0.92 -29.38 -1.46
C VAL A 450 0.22 -30.04 -2.24
N SER A 451 1.47 -29.64 -1.98
CA SER A 451 2.66 -30.17 -2.65
C SER A 451 3.37 -31.27 -1.87
N GLY A 452 2.94 -31.59 -0.64
CA GLY A 452 3.65 -32.54 0.22
C GLY A 452 5.01 -32.03 0.71
N GLY A 453 5.21 -30.71 0.74
CA GLY A 453 6.47 -30.07 1.14
C GLY A 453 7.47 -29.86 -0.01
N GLU A 454 7.13 -30.21 -1.25
CA GLU A 454 8.01 -30.02 -2.42
C GLU A 454 8.12 -28.56 -2.88
N VAL A 455 7.19 -27.69 -2.46
CA VAL A 455 7.20 -26.26 -2.79
C VAL A 455 7.57 -25.45 -1.56
N MET A 456 8.69 -24.74 -1.65
CA MET A 456 9.08 -23.73 -0.67
C MET A 456 8.24 -22.47 -0.87
N CYS A 457 7.93 -21.75 0.21
CA CYS A 457 7.16 -20.51 0.12
C CYS A 457 7.67 -19.49 1.13
N GLY A 458 7.79 -18.23 0.72
CA GLY A 458 8.21 -17.18 1.64
C GLY A 458 8.30 -15.79 1.01
N ALA A 459 8.54 -14.80 1.87
CA ALA A 459 8.84 -13.44 1.48
C ALA A 459 10.34 -13.31 1.18
N VAL A 460 10.66 -12.68 0.04
CA VAL A 460 12.03 -12.40 -0.38
C VAL A 460 12.16 -10.93 -0.78
N ARG A 461 13.30 -10.33 -0.47
CA ARG A 461 13.62 -8.95 -0.88
C ARG A 461 14.10 -8.89 -2.32
N ASP A 462 14.96 -9.84 -2.70
CA ASP A 462 15.66 -9.96 -3.97
C ASP A 462 15.95 -11.44 -4.31
N LEU A 463 16.52 -11.68 -5.49
CA LEU A 463 16.86 -13.03 -5.95
C LEU A 463 17.97 -13.67 -5.12
N ASP A 464 18.94 -12.90 -4.63
CA ASP A 464 20.05 -13.43 -3.83
C ASP A 464 19.56 -14.01 -2.50
N GLU A 465 18.53 -13.41 -1.90
CA GLU A 465 17.86 -13.97 -0.74
C GLU A 465 17.12 -15.27 -1.06
N LEU A 466 16.43 -15.33 -2.20
CA LEU A 466 15.78 -16.57 -2.65
C LEU A 466 16.79 -17.70 -2.85
N LEU A 467 17.90 -17.43 -3.54
CA LEU A 467 18.95 -18.43 -3.80
C LEU A 467 19.61 -18.92 -2.51
N ARG A 468 19.82 -18.03 -1.52
CA ARG A 468 20.32 -18.42 -0.19
C ARG A 468 19.37 -19.35 0.58
N ILE A 469 18.06 -19.24 0.35
CA ILE A 469 17.06 -20.11 0.99
C ILE A 469 17.05 -21.49 0.32
N VAL A 470 17.21 -21.52 -1.01
CA VAL A 470 17.14 -22.77 -1.80
C VAL A 470 18.44 -23.59 -1.70
N GLY A 471 19.58 -22.95 -1.45
CA GLY A 471 20.86 -23.63 -1.23
C GLY A 471 21.98 -22.85 -1.84
#